data_AF-A0A834IBQ2-F1
#
_entry.id   AF-A0A834IBQ2-F1
#
_cell.length_a   1.000
_cell.length_b   1.000
_cell.length_c   1.000
_cell.angle_alpha   90.00
_cell.angle_beta   90.00
_cell.angle_gamma   90.00
#
_symmetry.space_group_name_H-M   'P 1'
#
loop_
_entity.id
_entity.type
_entity.pdbx_description
1 polymer ?
#
loop_
_entity_poly.entity_id
_entity_poly.type
_entity_poly.pdbx_seq_one_letter_code
_entity_poly.pdbx_strand_id
1 'polypeptide(L)'
;MIRRRRLKQELVLVVIFTICTFTYLYSQIIKSDDSERDDMSYHFPKKSLLSVEYSPNSTTETWRLSTSTRKRYTTKSMSELGKMDDINPHFLFINWMAGNGAEILVFLLEKVQGMNSFRHVRLKETPAKHLTSSEQENITEQMNLIRREMAVPLSFDRNTDFINFTYFDKQSPTYLSLVRDPVIKMVKQ
;
A
#
# COMPACT_ATOMS: atom_id res chain seq x y z
N MET A 1 -50.30 37.53 -23.45
CA MET A 1 -49.26 37.50 -22.39
C MET A 1 -49.40 36.37 -21.34
N ILE A 2 -50.54 35.65 -21.26
CA ILE A 2 -50.84 34.69 -20.18
C ILE A 2 -50.18 33.30 -20.38
N ARG A 3 -49.91 32.88 -21.62
CA ARG A 3 -49.37 31.53 -21.95
C ARG A 3 -47.92 31.30 -21.51
N ARG A 4 -47.08 32.34 -21.48
CA ARG A 4 -45.66 32.25 -21.06
C ARG A 4 -45.50 32.11 -19.54
N ARG A 5 -46.50 32.50 -18.73
CA ARG A 5 -46.46 32.34 -17.27
C ARG A 5 -46.75 30.91 -16.82
N ARG A 6 -47.69 30.22 -17.48
CA ARG A 6 -47.98 28.79 -17.21
C ARG A 6 -46.79 27.89 -17.53
N LEU A 7 -46.11 28.11 -18.65
CA LEU A 7 -44.92 27.35 -19.03
C LEU A 7 -43.76 27.45 -18.04
N LYS A 8 -43.59 28.60 -17.39
CA LYS A 8 -42.57 28.78 -16.33
C LYS A 8 -42.97 28.06 -15.04
N GLN A 9 -44.26 27.99 -14.71
CA GLN A 9 -44.76 27.28 -13.53
C GLN A 9 -44.62 25.76 -13.68
N GLU A 10 -44.97 25.21 -14.85
CA GLU A 10 -44.78 23.78 -15.15
C GLU A 10 -43.30 23.38 -15.06
N LEU A 11 -42.39 24.19 -15.58
CA LEU A 11 -40.96 23.89 -15.54
C LEU A 11 -40.38 23.92 -14.11
N VAL A 12 -40.86 24.84 -13.26
CA VAL A 12 -40.49 24.88 -11.84
C VAL A 12 -41.00 23.65 -11.10
N LEU A 13 -42.21 23.19 -11.37
CA LEU A 13 -42.77 21.99 -10.75
C LEU A 13 -41.99 20.73 -11.14
N VAL A 14 -41.58 20.60 -12.40
CA VAL A 14 -40.74 19.48 -12.86
C VAL A 14 -39.39 19.49 -12.15
N VAL A 15 -38.74 20.65 -12.02
CA VAL A 15 -37.45 20.76 -11.32
C VAL A 15 -37.59 20.37 -9.85
N ILE A 16 -38.61 20.84 -9.14
CA ILE A 16 -38.86 20.47 -7.75
C ILE A 16 -39.10 18.95 -7.63
N PHE A 17 -39.89 18.37 -8.54
CA PHE A 17 -40.16 16.94 -8.54
C PHE A 17 -38.87 16.13 -8.73
N THR A 18 -38.00 16.53 -9.66
CA THR A 18 -36.71 15.85 -9.87
C THR A 18 -35.82 15.91 -8.63
N ILE A 19 -35.72 17.07 -7.98
CA ILE A 19 -34.94 17.22 -6.74
C ILE A 19 -35.52 16.34 -5.62
N CYS A 20 -36.84 16.35 -5.43
CA CYS A 20 -37.49 15.51 -4.42
C CYS A 20 -37.24 14.02 -4.67
N THR A 21 -37.40 13.54 -5.91
CA THR A 21 -37.14 12.13 -6.25
C THR A 21 -35.67 11.75 -6.05
N PHE A 22 -34.73 12.65 -6.36
CA PHE A 22 -33.31 12.44 -6.15
C PHE A 22 -32.96 12.34 -4.66
N THR A 23 -33.53 13.23 -3.83
CA THR A 23 -33.33 13.18 -2.38
C THR A 23 -33.93 11.93 -1.74
N TYR A 24 -35.07 11.45 -2.24
CA TYR A 24 -35.70 10.22 -1.78
C TYR A 24 -34.85 8.98 -2.09
N LEU A 25 -34.32 8.90 -3.33
CA LEU A 25 -33.40 7.82 -3.73
C LEU A 25 -32.10 7.85 -2.93
N TYR A 26 -31.54 9.04 -2.68
CA TYR A 26 -30.34 9.20 -1.87
C TYR A 26 -30.55 8.72 -0.43
N SER A 27 -31.71 9.01 0.16
CA SER A 27 -32.05 8.55 1.52
C SER A 27 -32.24 7.02 1.61
N GLN A 28 -32.73 6.36 0.55
CA GLN A 28 -32.84 4.90 0.50
C GLN A 28 -31.46 4.22 0.50
N ILE A 29 -30.49 4.79 -0.22
CA ILE A 29 -29.12 4.25 -0.31
C ILE A 29 -28.40 4.34 1.05
N ILE A 30 -28.55 5.44 1.79
CA ILE A 30 -27.95 5.57 3.13
C ILE A 30 -28.56 4.55 4.10
N LYS A 31 -29.86 4.30 4.01
CA LYS A 31 -30.55 3.38 4.93
C LYS A 31 -30.22 1.92 4.69
N SER A 32 -29.78 1.54 3.47
CA SER A 32 -29.25 0.19 3.21
C SER A 32 -27.86 -0.05 3.81
N ASP A 33 -27.07 0.99 4.08
CA ASP A 33 -25.69 0.85 4.56
C ASP A 33 -25.60 0.66 6.09
N ASP A 34 -26.65 1.03 6.84
CA ASP A 34 -26.69 0.93 8.30
C ASP A 34 -27.26 -0.40 8.84
N SER A 35 -27.69 -1.34 7.97
CA SER A 35 -28.32 -2.61 8.38
C SER A 35 -27.35 -3.79 8.55
N GLU A 36 -26.04 -3.64 8.26
CA GLU A 36 -25.05 -4.74 8.32
C GLU A 36 -23.89 -4.45 9.30
N ARG A 37 -24.20 -3.95 10.51
CA ARG A 37 -23.25 -3.94 11.63
C ARG A 37 -23.68 -4.93 12.70
N ASP A 38 -23.51 -6.22 12.41
CA ASP A 38 -23.48 -7.25 13.44
C ASP A 38 -22.05 -7.41 13.99
N ASP A 39 -21.94 -7.38 15.32
CA ASP A 39 -20.72 -7.47 16.12
C ASP A 39 -19.98 -8.80 15.89
N MET A 40 -18.92 -8.79 15.08
CA MET A 40 -18.00 -9.93 14.93
C MET A 40 -16.78 -9.76 15.85
N SER A 41 -16.86 -10.38 17.02
CA SER A 41 -15.78 -10.48 18.02
C SER A 41 -14.70 -11.48 17.56
N TYR A 42 -13.55 -10.97 17.13
CA TYR A 42 -12.40 -11.81 16.78
C TYR A 42 -11.65 -12.30 18.03
N HIS A 43 -11.78 -13.60 18.33
CA HIS A 43 -10.97 -14.26 19.35
C HIS A 43 -9.60 -14.67 18.76
N PHE A 44 -8.58 -13.84 18.97
CA PHE A 44 -7.20 -14.18 18.61
C PHE A 44 -6.59 -15.18 19.61
N PRO A 45 -6.08 -16.35 19.18
CA PRO A 45 -5.38 -17.27 20.07
C PRO A 45 -4.00 -16.70 20.46
N LYS A 46 -3.88 -16.22 21.70
CA LYS A 46 -2.63 -15.74 22.32
C LYS A 46 -1.70 -16.90 22.70
N LYS A 47 -1.11 -17.64 21.76
CA LYS A 47 -0.02 -18.59 22.10
C LYS A 47 0.98 -18.78 20.95
N SER A 48 2.09 -18.05 21.00
CA SER A 48 3.48 -18.55 20.85
C SER A 48 4.42 -17.43 20.39
N LEU A 49 4.75 -16.51 21.28
CA LEU A 49 5.92 -15.65 21.14
C LEU A 49 6.70 -15.67 22.46
N LEU A 50 7.98 -16.04 22.34
CA LEU A 50 9.08 -15.76 23.26
C LEU A 50 9.18 -16.60 24.54
N SER A 51 9.92 -17.71 24.44
CA SER A 51 10.78 -18.16 25.54
C SER A 51 12.16 -18.49 24.98
N VAL A 52 12.97 -17.46 24.76
CA VAL A 52 14.43 -17.64 24.66
C VAL A 52 14.97 -17.40 26.06
N GLU A 53 15.25 -18.49 26.76
CA GLU A 53 15.86 -18.50 28.08
C GLU A 53 17.36 -18.24 27.90
N TYR A 54 17.84 -17.11 28.44
CA TYR A 54 19.26 -16.73 28.38
C TYR A 54 19.99 -17.34 29.57
N SER A 55 20.86 -18.31 29.31
CA SER A 55 21.81 -18.84 30.29
C SER A 55 23.19 -18.21 30.05
N PRO A 56 23.76 -17.47 31.02
CA PRO A 56 25.09 -16.92 30.86
C PRO A 56 26.16 -17.91 31.34
N ASN A 57 27.29 -17.90 30.62
CA ASN A 57 28.65 -18.32 31.01
C ASN A 57 29.18 -19.60 30.36
N SER A 58 30.08 -19.42 29.38
CA SER A 58 31.29 -20.25 29.23
C SER A 58 32.18 -19.66 28.13
N THR A 59 33.35 -19.19 28.53
CA THR A 59 34.47 -18.76 27.68
C THR A 59 35.09 -20.00 27.03
N THR A 60 35.08 -20.13 25.71
CA THR A 60 36.06 -20.96 24.98
C THR A 60 36.04 -20.63 23.49
N GLU A 61 37.22 -20.25 22.99
CA GLU A 61 37.49 -19.95 21.59
C GLU A 61 37.06 -21.13 20.70
N THR A 62 36.13 -20.88 19.78
CA THR A 62 35.70 -21.88 18.81
C THR A 62 35.82 -21.27 17.41
N TRP A 63 36.74 -21.85 16.64
CA TRP A 63 36.94 -21.76 15.20
C TRP A 63 35.75 -21.18 14.44
N ARG A 64 35.98 -20.09 13.68
CA ARG A 64 35.04 -19.56 12.70
C ARG A 64 34.87 -20.60 11.57
N LEU A 65 34.00 -21.58 11.79
CA LEU A 65 33.40 -22.34 10.71
C LEU A 65 32.74 -21.31 9.80
N SER A 66 33.17 -21.27 8.54
CA SER A 66 32.42 -20.68 7.45
C SER A 66 31.00 -21.27 7.53
N THR A 67 30.07 -20.49 8.08
CA THR A 67 28.69 -20.91 8.17
C THR A 67 28.21 -20.95 6.74
N SER A 68 27.98 -22.17 6.25
CA SER A 68 27.12 -22.42 5.10
C SER A 68 25.94 -21.46 5.21
N THR A 69 25.92 -20.45 4.35
CA THR A 69 24.91 -19.40 4.35
C THR A 69 23.62 -20.04 3.89
N ARG A 70 22.92 -20.72 4.81
CA ARG A 70 21.51 -21.04 4.61
C ARG A 70 20.84 -19.71 4.30
N LYS A 71 20.35 -19.57 3.06
CA LYS A 71 19.57 -18.42 2.63
C LYS A 71 18.43 -18.26 3.62
N ARG A 72 18.49 -17.24 4.47
CA ARG A 72 17.40 -16.88 5.36
C ARG A 72 16.35 -16.17 4.52
N TYR A 73 15.10 -16.57 4.68
CA TYR A 73 13.94 -15.95 4.02
C TYR A 73 13.40 -14.73 4.79
N THR A 74 14.06 -14.34 5.88
CA THR A 74 13.68 -13.19 6.71
C THR A 74 14.45 -11.94 6.29
N THR A 75 13.89 -10.77 6.57
CA THR A 75 14.63 -9.51 6.48
C THR A 75 15.80 -9.52 7.45
N LYS A 76 16.95 -8.95 7.02
CA LYS A 76 18.11 -8.77 7.90
C LYS A 76 17.77 -7.74 8.98
N SER A 77 18.27 -7.94 10.19
CA SER A 77 18.11 -6.97 11.29
C SER A 77 18.99 -5.73 11.11
N MET A 78 18.68 -4.62 11.78
CA MET A 78 19.46 -3.38 11.68
C MET A 78 20.94 -3.55 12.06
N SER A 79 21.25 -4.45 13.00
CA SER A 79 22.62 -4.79 13.38
C SER A 79 23.35 -5.67 12.36
N GLU A 80 22.60 -6.44 11.56
CA GLU A 80 23.14 -7.25 10.46
C GLU A 80 23.28 -6.44 9.16
N LEU A 81 22.54 -5.32 9.04
CA LEU A 81 22.72 -4.36 7.96
C LEU A 81 24.04 -3.63 8.16
N GLY A 82 24.89 -3.66 7.13
CA GLY A 82 26.10 -2.84 7.07
C GLY A 82 25.78 -1.35 6.92
N LYS A 83 26.83 -0.54 6.72
CA LYS A 83 26.67 0.90 6.44
C LYS A 83 25.83 1.08 5.17
N MET A 84 24.69 1.76 5.30
CA MET A 84 23.79 2.05 4.18
C MET A 84 24.18 3.36 3.50
N ASP A 85 23.72 3.57 2.27
CA ASP A 85 23.84 4.87 1.62
C ASP A 85 23.05 5.92 2.43
N ASP A 86 23.71 7.02 2.81
CA ASP A 86 23.07 8.14 3.53
C ASP A 86 22.12 8.97 2.63
N ILE A 87 21.92 8.53 1.38
CA ILE A 87 21.17 9.26 0.36
C ILE A 87 19.68 8.98 0.54
N ASN A 88 18.97 10.00 1.02
CA ASN A 88 17.52 10.03 1.23
C ASN A 88 17.01 8.85 2.08
N PRO A 89 17.13 8.93 3.42
CA PRO A 89 16.95 7.79 4.31
C PRO A 89 15.52 7.22 4.31
N HIS A 90 14.56 8.01 3.83
CA HIS A 90 13.15 7.65 3.87
C HIS A 90 12.52 7.87 2.50
N PHE A 91 12.21 6.76 1.83
CA PHE A 91 11.43 6.75 0.59
C PHE A 91 10.26 5.78 0.75
N LEU A 92 9.16 6.08 0.08
CA LEU A 92 7.91 5.32 0.16
C LEU A 92 7.85 4.33 -1.00
N PHE A 93 7.46 3.09 -0.74
CA PHE A 93 7.14 2.11 -1.77
C PHE A 93 5.73 1.56 -1.56
N ILE A 94 4.91 1.69 -2.59
CA ILE A 94 3.51 1.30 -2.58
C ILE A 94 3.36 0.03 -3.39
N ASN A 95 3.29 -1.09 -2.68
CA ASN A 95 2.95 -2.37 -3.27
C ASN A 95 1.42 -2.47 -3.32
N TRP A 96 0.86 -2.05 -4.45
CA TRP A 96 -0.58 -2.10 -4.62
C TRP A 96 -1.02 -3.41 -5.27
N MET A 97 -2.26 -3.80 -5.02
CA MET A 97 -2.89 -4.95 -5.67
C MET A 97 -4.20 -4.51 -6.29
N ALA A 98 -4.50 -5.04 -7.47
CA ALA A 98 -5.77 -4.81 -8.15
C ALA A 98 -6.97 -5.18 -7.24
N GLY A 99 -8.04 -4.39 -7.32
CA GLY A 99 -9.29 -4.59 -6.58
C GLY A 99 -9.31 -4.05 -5.13
N ASN A 100 -8.17 -3.57 -4.61
CA ASN A 100 -8.08 -3.00 -3.25
C ASN A 100 -8.33 -1.47 -3.21
N GLY A 101 -8.60 -0.83 -4.35
CA GLY A 101 -8.75 0.63 -4.44
C GLY A 101 -7.44 1.40 -4.35
N ALA A 102 -6.29 0.71 -4.39
CA ALA A 102 -4.98 1.35 -4.26
C ALA A 102 -4.61 2.29 -5.41
N GLU A 103 -5.21 2.11 -6.59
CA GLU A 103 -5.12 3.04 -7.72
C GLU A 103 -5.55 4.46 -7.33
N ILE A 104 -6.54 4.61 -6.43
CA ILE A 104 -6.98 5.94 -5.98
C ILE A 104 -5.96 6.61 -5.06
N LEU A 105 -5.21 5.81 -4.28
CA LEU A 105 -4.13 6.32 -3.45
C LEU A 105 -2.95 6.76 -4.31
N VAL A 106 -2.59 5.97 -5.33
CA VAL A 106 -1.55 6.34 -6.30
C VAL A 106 -1.96 7.65 -7.00
N PHE A 107 -3.20 7.75 -7.47
CA PHE A 107 -3.73 8.98 -8.06
C PHE A 107 -3.66 10.17 -7.10
N LEU A 108 -4.03 9.97 -5.82
CA LEU A 108 -3.94 11.02 -4.81
C LEU A 108 -2.50 11.50 -4.64
N LEU A 109 -1.54 10.58 -4.55
CA LEU A 109 -0.12 10.91 -4.42
C LEU A 109 0.40 11.70 -5.61
N GLU A 110 0.00 11.34 -6.82
CA GLU A 110 0.33 12.11 -8.03
C GLU A 110 -0.21 13.54 -7.97
N LYS A 111 -1.35 13.77 -7.32
CA LYS A 111 -1.93 15.11 -7.17
C LYS A 111 -1.26 15.92 -6.07
N VAL A 112 -0.95 15.30 -4.93
CA VAL A 112 -0.38 16.03 -3.78
C VAL A 112 1.14 16.22 -3.85
N GLN A 113 1.84 15.52 -4.74
CA GLN A 113 3.30 15.60 -4.86
C GLN A 113 3.83 17.03 -5.06
N GLY A 114 3.10 17.85 -5.84
CA GLY A 114 3.51 19.23 -6.13
C GLY A 114 3.46 20.15 -4.90
N MET A 115 2.44 20.01 -4.06
CA MET A 115 2.30 20.82 -2.84
C MET A 115 3.26 20.34 -1.73
N ASN A 116 3.50 19.03 -1.67
CA ASN A 116 4.27 18.40 -0.60
C ASN A 116 5.77 18.22 -0.95
N SER A 117 6.24 18.81 -2.05
CA SER A 117 7.66 18.81 -2.45
C SER A 117 8.31 17.43 -2.50
N PHE A 118 7.56 16.41 -2.90
CA PHE A 118 8.08 15.07 -3.18
C PHE A 118 7.81 14.71 -4.63
N ARG A 119 8.42 13.63 -5.13
CA ARG A 119 8.13 13.09 -6.45
C ARG A 119 7.56 11.69 -6.35
N HIS A 120 6.49 11.45 -7.10
CA HIS A 120 5.94 10.12 -7.30
C HIS A 120 6.43 9.52 -8.61
N VAL A 121 6.94 8.28 -8.57
CA VAL A 121 7.53 7.58 -9.71
C VAL A 121 6.86 6.24 -9.90
N ARG A 122 6.10 6.12 -11.00
CA ARG A 122 5.54 4.85 -11.46
C ARG A 122 6.61 3.96 -12.07
N LEU A 123 6.82 2.80 -11.46
CA LEU A 123 7.76 1.81 -12.00
C LEU A 123 7.10 1.05 -13.14
N LYS A 124 7.89 0.69 -14.16
CA LYS A 124 7.39 -0.05 -15.33
C LYS A 124 6.80 -1.39 -14.91
N GLU A 125 5.53 -1.63 -15.22
CA GLU A 125 4.86 -2.88 -14.91
C GLU A 125 5.36 -4.01 -15.82
N THR A 126 5.54 -5.19 -15.22
CA THR A 126 5.74 -6.45 -15.93
C THR A 126 4.40 -7.19 -15.89
N PRO A 127 3.96 -7.88 -16.95
CA PRO A 127 2.68 -8.61 -16.95
C PRO A 127 2.61 -9.71 -15.88
N ALA A 128 3.75 -10.18 -15.39
CA ALA A 128 3.83 -11.17 -14.32
C ALA A 128 3.60 -10.51 -12.93
N LYS A 129 2.58 -10.98 -12.22
CA LYS A 129 2.30 -10.58 -10.83
C LYS A 129 3.38 -11.07 -9.85
N HIS A 130 3.89 -12.28 -10.08
CA HIS A 130 4.98 -12.87 -9.31
C HIS A 130 6.31 -12.62 -10.02
N LEU A 131 7.17 -11.85 -9.37
CA LEU A 131 8.48 -11.51 -9.90
C LEU A 131 9.51 -12.56 -9.53
N THR A 132 10.31 -12.97 -10.50
CA THR A 132 11.51 -13.78 -10.27
C THR A 132 12.54 -13.01 -9.44
N SER A 133 13.49 -13.73 -8.80
CA SER A 133 14.52 -13.09 -7.96
C SER A 133 15.36 -12.06 -8.74
N SER A 134 15.60 -12.29 -10.04
CA SER A 134 16.35 -11.37 -10.90
C SER A 134 15.54 -10.11 -11.24
N GLU A 135 14.24 -10.24 -11.47
CA GLU A 135 13.36 -9.08 -11.69
C GLU A 135 13.21 -8.23 -10.43
N GLN A 136 13.11 -8.87 -9.26
CA GLN A 136 13.09 -8.17 -7.98
C GLN A 136 14.38 -7.37 -7.77
N GLU A 137 15.54 -7.99 -8.02
CA GLU A 137 16.85 -7.32 -7.95
C GLU A 137 16.89 -6.09 -8.87
N ASN A 138 16.53 -6.26 -10.14
CA ASN A 138 16.49 -5.18 -11.13
C ASN A 138 15.61 -4.00 -10.68
N ILE A 139 14.45 -4.26 -10.07
CA ILE A 139 13.59 -3.20 -9.53
C ILE A 139 14.27 -2.48 -8.36
N THR A 140 14.86 -3.22 -7.43
CA THR A 140 15.57 -2.59 -6.31
C THR A 140 16.74 -1.75 -6.80
N GLU A 141 17.48 -2.18 -7.82
CA GLU A 141 18.57 -1.42 -8.42
C GLU A 141 18.07 -0.15 -9.11
N GLN A 142 17.04 -0.25 -9.96
CA GLN A 142 16.42 0.91 -10.60
C GLN A 142 15.97 1.96 -9.58
N MET A 143 15.31 1.53 -8.50
CA MET A 143 14.88 2.44 -7.43
C MET A 143 16.07 3.10 -6.72
N ASN A 144 17.15 2.36 -6.46
CA ASN A 144 18.36 2.94 -5.87
C ASN A 144 19.05 3.94 -6.79
N LEU A 145 19.08 3.68 -8.11
CA LEU A 145 19.64 4.62 -9.09
C LEU A 145 18.83 5.92 -9.12
N ILE A 146 17.50 5.83 -9.22
CA ILE A 146 16.61 6.99 -9.19
C ILE A 146 16.77 7.78 -7.87
N ARG A 147 16.93 7.09 -6.74
CA ARG A 147 17.18 7.72 -5.44
C ARG A 147 18.50 8.48 -5.39
N ARG A 148 19.54 7.98 -6.06
CA ARG A 148 20.85 8.64 -6.14
C ARG A 148 20.84 9.84 -7.08
N GLU A 149 20.05 9.79 -8.14
CA GLU A 149 19.95 10.88 -9.13
C GLU A 149 19.07 12.04 -8.64
N MET A 150 18.07 11.77 -7.80
CA MET A 150 17.09 12.76 -7.36
C MET A 150 17.35 13.24 -5.93
N ALA A 151 17.48 14.56 -5.76
CA ALA A 151 17.71 15.19 -4.45
C ALA A 151 16.41 15.45 -3.64
N VAL A 152 15.26 14.91 -4.07
CA VAL A 152 13.94 15.14 -3.43
C VAL A 152 13.41 13.85 -2.79
N PRO A 153 12.53 13.93 -1.77
CA PRO A 153 11.79 12.77 -1.26
C PRO A 153 11.06 12.03 -2.38
N LEU A 154 11.15 10.70 -2.36
CA LEU A 154 10.59 9.84 -3.41
C LEU A 154 9.50 8.93 -2.88
N SER A 155 8.48 8.74 -3.70
CA SER A 155 7.51 7.68 -3.56
C SER A 155 7.45 6.89 -4.85
N PHE A 156 7.36 5.58 -4.71
CA PHE A 156 7.32 4.63 -5.82
C PHE A 156 6.06 3.80 -5.70
N ASP A 157 5.50 3.37 -6.83
CA ASP A 157 4.40 2.42 -6.87
C ASP A 157 4.63 1.34 -7.92
N ARG A 158 4.12 0.15 -7.60
CA ARG A 158 4.09 -0.99 -8.51
C ARG A 158 3.06 -2.03 -8.05
N ASN A 159 2.39 -2.67 -9.00
CA ASN A 159 1.54 -3.83 -8.74
C ASN A 159 2.40 -5.10 -8.61
N THR A 160 2.94 -5.34 -7.43
CA THR A 160 3.76 -6.52 -7.14
C THR A 160 3.53 -7.01 -5.71
N ASP A 161 3.89 -8.27 -5.48
CA ASP A 161 4.01 -8.77 -4.11
C ASP A 161 5.17 -8.09 -3.37
N PHE A 162 5.30 -8.43 -2.09
CA PHE A 162 6.38 -7.94 -1.23
C PHE A 162 7.76 -8.32 -1.78
N ILE A 163 8.70 -7.37 -1.76
CA ILE A 163 10.09 -7.55 -2.18
C ILE A 163 10.98 -7.35 -0.96
N ASN A 164 11.89 -8.29 -0.69
CA ASN A 164 12.83 -8.12 0.41
C ASN A 164 14.08 -7.35 -0.05
N PHE A 165 14.12 -6.04 0.17
CA PHE A 165 15.27 -5.19 -0.20
C PHE A 165 16.57 -5.59 0.51
N THR A 166 16.47 -6.08 1.75
CA THR A 166 17.65 -6.49 2.53
C THR A 166 18.29 -7.77 2.01
N TYR A 167 17.56 -8.57 1.22
CA TYR A 167 18.11 -9.73 0.53
C TYR A 167 19.14 -9.32 -0.54
N PHE A 168 18.98 -8.13 -1.14
CA PHE A 168 19.86 -7.58 -2.18
C PHE A 168 20.86 -6.54 -1.64
N ASP A 169 21.06 -6.49 -0.31
CA ASP A 169 21.91 -5.51 0.36
C ASP A 169 21.56 -4.06 0.03
N LYS A 170 20.26 -3.80 -0.19
CA LYS A 170 19.72 -2.46 -0.46
C LYS A 170 18.95 -1.91 0.72
N GLN A 171 18.76 -0.59 0.72
CA GLN A 171 17.92 0.06 1.71
C GLN A 171 16.45 -0.27 1.54
N SER A 172 15.81 -0.67 2.63
CA SER A 172 14.39 -0.98 2.67
C SER A 172 13.56 0.31 2.61
N PRO A 173 12.58 0.41 1.70
CA PRO A 173 11.61 1.51 1.74
C PRO A 173 10.72 1.43 2.99
N THR A 174 10.04 2.55 3.25
CA THR A 174 8.79 2.50 4.00
C THR A 174 7.72 1.85 3.12
N TYR A 175 7.21 0.70 3.55
CA TYR A 175 6.17 -0.02 2.82
C TYR A 175 4.78 0.51 3.15
N LEU A 176 3.96 0.69 2.11
CA LEU A 176 2.54 0.99 2.26
C LEU A 176 1.74 0.12 1.29
N SER A 177 0.75 -0.59 1.84
CA SER A 177 -0.19 -1.38 1.05
C SER A 177 -1.60 -1.12 1.54
N LEU A 178 -2.55 -1.28 0.63
CA LEU A 178 -3.98 -1.20 0.94
C LEU A 178 -4.58 -2.58 0.81
N VAL A 179 -5.31 -3.00 1.84
CA VAL A 179 -6.03 -4.27 1.90
C VAL A 179 -7.52 -3.96 2.01
N ARG A 180 -8.33 -4.71 1.27
CA ARG A 180 -9.79 -4.65 1.30
C ARG A 180 -10.31 -5.91 1.98
N ASP A 181 -11.52 -5.83 2.52
CA ASP A 181 -12.30 -7.01 2.93
C ASP A 181 -12.22 -8.10 1.84
N PRO A 182 -11.75 -9.31 2.19
CA PRO A 182 -11.60 -10.41 1.25
C PRO A 182 -12.93 -10.82 0.61
N VAL A 183 -14.06 -10.76 1.32
CA VAL A 183 -15.37 -11.16 0.79
C VAL A 183 -15.77 -10.21 -0.34
N ILE A 184 -15.73 -8.90 -0.07
CA ILE A 184 -16.06 -7.88 -1.06
C ILE A 184 -15.08 -7.90 -2.23
N LYS A 185 -13.80 -8.20 -1.97
CA LYS A 185 -12.79 -8.33 -3.01
C LYS A 185 -13.09 -9.50 -3.95
N MET A 186 -13.45 -10.67 -3.41
CA MET A 186 -13.76 -11.87 -4.21
C MET A 186 -14.99 -11.66 -5.11
N VAL A 187 -16.00 -10.92 -4.65
CA VAL A 187 -17.21 -10.62 -5.45
C VAL A 187 -16.91 -9.68 -6.64
N LYS A 188 -15.89 -8.82 -6.52
CA LYS A 188 -15.54 -7.79 -7.52
C LYS A 188 -14.40 -8.20 -8.47
N GLN A 189 -13.87 -9.41 -8.33
CA GLN A 189 -12.74 -9.91 -9.11
C GLN A 189 -13.23 -10.63 -10.36
#